data_AF-A0A1V4ZB03-F1
#
_entry.id   AF-A0A1V4ZB03-F1
#
_cell.length_a   1.000
_cell.length_b   1.000
_cell.length_c   1.000
_cell.angle_alpha   90.00
_cell.angle_beta   90.00
_cell.angle_gamma   90.00
#
_symmetry.space_group_name_H-M   'P 1'
#
loop_
_entity.id
_entity.type
_entity.pdbx_description
1 polymer ?
#
loop_
_entity_poly.entity_id
_entity_poly.type
_entity_poly.pdbx_seq_one_letter_code
_entity_poly.pdbx_strand_id
1 'polypeptide(L)'
;MTDHRLDGYYNAMKHSGFSRNTVDSVRKQHCPNCHFEFALVYGRTTACRGCAEVVKNCPKVRCPKCDFEWYIKDIEHITDKYRGRAVETHVSDIIQKYYEDNGWKKNR
;
A
#
# COMPACT_ATOMS: atom_id res chain seq x y z
N MET A 1 -3.45 -3.53 -22.35
CA MET A 1 -2.16 -4.24 -22.49
C MET A 1 -1.83 -4.80 -21.11
N THR A 2 -1.99 -6.10 -20.90
CA THR A 2 -1.67 -6.78 -19.64
C THR A 2 -0.19 -7.13 -19.64
N ASP A 3 0.59 -6.56 -18.72
CA ASP A 3 2.00 -6.92 -18.57
C ASP A 3 2.13 -8.35 -18.02
N HIS A 4 2.51 -9.29 -18.89
CA HIS A 4 2.68 -10.70 -18.56
C HIS A 4 3.73 -10.99 -17.48
N ARG A 5 4.64 -10.06 -17.18
CA ARG A 5 5.56 -10.19 -16.04
C ARG A 5 4.84 -10.06 -14.70
N LEU A 6 3.77 -9.27 -14.64
CA LEU A 6 2.95 -9.14 -13.45
C LEU A 6 2.36 -10.51 -13.07
N ASP A 7 1.78 -11.20 -14.04
CA ASP A 7 1.06 -12.45 -13.81
C ASP A 7 1.97 -13.56 -13.29
N GLY A 8 3.20 -13.66 -13.79
CA GLY A 8 4.20 -14.61 -13.29
C GLY A 8 4.57 -14.38 -11.82
N TYR A 9 4.84 -13.13 -11.45
CA TYR A 9 5.14 -12.76 -10.06
C TYR A 9 3.96 -13.04 -9.14
N TYR A 10 2.74 -12.69 -9.56
CA TYR A 10 1.53 -12.96 -8.78
C TYR A 10 1.27 -14.44 -8.58
N ASN A 11 1.46 -15.26 -9.62
CA ASN A 11 1.29 -16.71 -9.51
C ASN A 11 2.31 -17.30 -8.53
N ALA A 12 3.58 -16.91 -8.62
CA ALA A 12 4.60 -17.36 -7.68
C ALA A 12 4.24 -17.01 -6.22
N MET A 13 3.81 -15.78 -5.97
CA MET A 13 3.40 -15.36 -4.63
C MET A 13 2.13 -16.07 -4.15
N LYS A 14 1.18 -16.33 -5.04
CA LYS A 14 -0.02 -17.11 -4.74
C LYS A 14 0.31 -18.55 -4.35
N HIS A 15 1.28 -19.19 -5.01
CA HIS A 15 1.76 -20.53 -4.64
C HIS A 15 2.42 -20.54 -3.25
N SER A 16 3.03 -19.43 -2.84
CA SER A 16 3.55 -19.24 -1.48
C SER A 16 2.47 -18.87 -0.45
N GLY A 17 1.19 -18.89 -0.82
CA GLY A 17 0.07 -18.62 0.09
C GLY A 17 -0.28 -17.13 0.27
N PHE A 18 0.34 -16.22 -0.49
CA PHE A 18 0.01 -14.80 -0.40
C PHE A 18 -1.29 -14.47 -1.16
N SER A 19 -2.18 -13.74 -0.49
CA SER A 19 -3.35 -13.16 -1.14
C SER A 19 -2.93 -12.06 -2.12
N ARG A 20 -3.74 -11.82 -3.16
CA ARG A 20 -3.46 -10.75 -4.14
C ARG A 20 -3.37 -9.37 -3.47
N ASN A 21 -4.16 -9.11 -2.43
CA ASN A 21 -4.07 -7.87 -1.63
C ASN A 21 -2.72 -7.73 -0.93
N THR A 22 -2.22 -8.82 -0.38
CA THR A 22 -0.90 -8.84 0.27
C THR A 22 0.21 -8.60 -0.74
N VAL A 23 0.13 -9.23 -1.91
CA VAL A 23 1.14 -9.01 -2.96
C VAL A 23 1.14 -7.55 -3.42
N ASP A 24 -0.03 -6.96 -3.70
CA ASP A 24 -0.11 -5.57 -4.12
C ASP A 24 0.37 -4.58 -3.04
N SER A 25 0.22 -4.92 -1.75
CA SER A 25 0.64 -4.06 -0.64
C SER A 25 2.14 -4.13 -0.32
N VAL A 26 2.78 -5.28 -0.53
CA VAL A 26 4.22 -5.48 -0.30
C VAL A 26 5.07 -5.25 -1.56
N ARG A 27 4.46 -5.28 -2.74
CA ARG A 27 5.15 -4.99 -3.99
C ARG A 27 5.71 -3.57 -3.97
N LYS A 28 6.95 -3.46 -4.41
CA LYS A 28 7.65 -2.19 -4.48
C LYS A 28 7.11 -1.34 -5.63
N GLN A 29 6.97 -0.05 -5.34
CA GLN A 29 6.56 1.00 -6.28
C GLN A 29 7.52 2.19 -6.18
N HIS A 30 7.52 3.03 -7.19
CA HIS A 30 8.33 4.25 -7.23
C HIS A 30 7.48 5.48 -6.92
N CYS A 31 8.02 6.39 -6.12
CA CYS A 31 7.42 7.71 -5.96
C CYS A 31 7.45 8.46 -7.31
N PRO A 32 6.32 8.99 -7.81
CA PRO A 32 6.29 9.75 -9.06
C PRO A 32 7.02 11.09 -8.99
N ASN A 33 7.34 11.58 -7.78
CA ASN A 33 8.04 12.85 -7.57
C ASN A 33 9.55 12.68 -7.35
N CYS A 34 9.98 11.77 -6.47
CA CYS A 34 11.41 11.62 -6.10
C CYS A 34 12.03 10.27 -6.48
N HIS A 35 11.28 9.39 -7.16
CA HIS A 35 11.69 8.06 -7.60
C HIS A 35 12.17 7.11 -6.50
N PHE A 36 11.91 7.43 -5.23
CA PHE A 36 12.20 6.50 -4.12
C PHE A 36 11.36 5.23 -4.25
N GLU A 37 12.03 4.07 -4.14
CA GLU A 37 11.40 2.75 -4.21
C GLU A 37 10.95 2.32 -2.81
N PHE A 38 9.67 1.97 -2.65
CA PHE A 38 9.13 1.50 -1.38
C PHE A 38 7.85 0.66 -1.57
N ALA A 39 7.50 -0.15 -0.57
CA ALA A 39 6.24 -0.90 -0.55
C ALA A 39 5.08 -0.01 -0.04
N LEU A 40 3.86 -0.23 -0.53
CA LEU A 40 2.68 0.53 -0.10
C LEU A 40 2.45 0.45 1.42
N VAL A 41 2.55 -0.75 1.99
CA VAL A 41 2.41 -0.95 3.44
C VAL A 41 3.44 -0.15 4.24
N TYR A 42 4.69 -0.08 3.76
CA TYR A 42 5.76 0.68 4.40
C TYR A 42 5.50 2.19 4.34
N GLY A 43 5.11 2.71 3.17
CA GLY A 43 4.79 4.14 3.03
C GLY A 43 3.63 4.54 3.95
N ARG A 44 2.61 3.70 4.06
CA ARG A 44 1.44 3.95 4.92
C ARG A 44 1.77 3.88 6.41
N THR A 45 2.56 2.92 6.85
CA THR A 45 2.92 2.80 8.28
C THR A 45 3.90 3.88 8.74
N THR A 46 4.79 4.34 7.86
CA THR A 46 5.84 5.32 8.21
C THR A 46 5.43 6.76 7.94
N ALA A 47 4.96 7.06 6.72
CA ALA A 47 4.66 8.43 6.30
C ALA A 47 3.28 8.91 6.77
N CYS A 48 2.29 8.01 6.85
CA CYS A 48 0.94 8.32 7.32
C CYS A 48 0.72 8.05 8.82
N ARG A 49 1.80 7.79 9.57
CA ARG A 49 1.73 7.54 11.02
C ARG A 49 1.02 8.70 11.73
N GLY A 50 0.01 8.39 12.54
CA GLY A 50 -0.74 9.38 13.32
C GLY A 50 -1.92 10.03 12.58
N CYS A 51 -2.07 9.80 11.27
CA CYS A 51 -3.23 10.27 10.51
C CYS A 51 -4.45 9.40 10.82
N ALA A 52 -5.53 9.98 11.35
CA ALA A 52 -6.76 9.25 11.67
C ALA A 52 -7.43 8.62 10.42
N GLU A 53 -7.17 9.16 9.23
CA GLU A 53 -7.74 8.65 7.98
C GLU A 53 -7.02 7.38 7.49
N VAL A 54 -5.80 7.10 7.97
CA VAL A 54 -5.04 5.93 7.52
C VAL A 54 -5.74 4.60 7.87
N VAL A 55 -6.53 4.58 8.95
CA VAL A 55 -7.33 3.42 9.37
C VAL A 55 -8.76 3.44 8.82
N LYS A 56 -9.15 4.50 8.11
CA LYS A 56 -10.51 4.68 7.54
C LYS A 56 -10.52 4.52 6.02
N ASN A 57 -9.79 3.54 5.48
CA ASN A 57 -9.71 3.29 4.04
C ASN A 57 -9.24 4.52 3.22
N CYS A 58 -8.31 5.32 3.75
CA CYS A 58 -7.79 6.48 2.99
C CYS A 58 -7.25 6.01 1.63
N PRO A 59 -7.69 6.62 0.50
CA PRO A 59 -7.32 6.18 -0.85
C PRO A 59 -5.95 6.67 -1.32
N LYS A 60 -5.20 7.35 -0.43
CA LYS A 60 -3.90 7.95 -0.74
C LYS A 60 -2.75 7.17 -0.14
N VAL A 61 -1.60 7.31 -0.79
CA VAL A 61 -0.29 6.95 -0.29
C VAL A 61 0.58 8.20 -0.24
N ARG A 62 1.40 8.29 0.81
CA ARG A 62 2.39 9.36 1.00
C ARG A 62 3.79 8.77 0.89
N CYS A 63 4.67 9.43 0.14
CA CYS A 63 6.07 9.01 0.03
C CYS A 63 6.78 9.21 1.37
N PRO A 64 7.49 8.20 1.91
CA PRO A 64 8.26 8.34 3.14
C PRO A 64 9.53 9.20 3.01
N LYS A 65 9.94 9.56 1.78
CA LYS A 65 11.14 10.37 1.52
C LYS A 65 10.84 11.84 1.26
N CYS A 66 9.86 12.15 0.42
CA CYS A 66 9.57 13.53 -0.01
C CYS A 66 8.15 14.01 0.31
N ASP A 67 7.36 13.22 1.04
CA ASP A 67 6.00 13.55 1.46
C ASP A 67 4.97 13.82 0.34
N PHE A 68 5.35 13.60 -0.93
CA PHE A 68 4.40 13.66 -2.04
C PHE A 68 3.27 12.65 -1.86
N GLU A 69 2.03 13.04 -2.14
CA GLU A 69 0.83 12.20 -2.01
C GLU A 69 0.20 11.92 -3.37
N TRP A 70 -0.23 10.68 -3.59
CA TRP A 70 -0.99 10.27 -4.77
C TRP A 70 -1.99 9.18 -4.43
N TYR A 71 -2.92 8.88 -5.35
CA TYR A 71 -3.92 7.85 -5.10
C TYR A 71 -3.38 6.45 -5.33
N ILE A 72 -3.88 5.49 -4.56
CA ILE A 72 -3.51 4.07 -4.68
C ILE A 72 -3.92 3.49 -6.04
N LYS A 73 -5.03 3.98 -6.63
CA LYS A 73 -5.47 3.63 -7.99
C LYS A 73 -4.50 4.10 -9.10
N ASP A 74 -3.60 5.03 -8.80
CA ASP A 74 -2.63 5.58 -9.77
C ASP A 74 -1.29 4.79 -9.72
N ILE A 75 -1.20 3.75 -8.87
CA ILE A 75 -0.03 2.87 -8.77
C ILE A 75 -0.04 1.90 -9.96
N GLU A 76 1.10 1.78 -10.64
CA GLU A 76 1.25 1.02 -11.89
C GLU A 76 0.66 -0.41 -11.85
N HIS A 77 0.88 -1.15 -10.76
CA HIS A 77 0.39 -2.53 -10.63
C HIS A 77 -1.05 -2.65 -10.08
N ILE A 78 -1.71 -1.53 -9.82
CA ILE A 78 -3.09 -1.41 -9.31
C ILE A 78 -3.92 -0.70 -10.38
N THR A 79 -4.28 -1.45 -11.42
CA THR A 79 -4.82 -0.87 -12.66
C THR A 79 -6.33 -0.59 -12.67
N ASP A 80 -7.06 -1.00 -11.61
CA ASP A 80 -8.51 -0.86 -11.54
C ASP A 80 -8.99 -0.17 -10.26
N LYS A 81 -10.09 0.59 -10.35
CA LYS A 81 -10.67 1.34 -9.22
C LYS A 81 -11.15 0.41 -8.12
N TYR A 82 -11.80 -0.71 -8.46
CA TYR A 82 -12.26 -1.68 -7.46
C TYR A 82 -11.07 -2.37 -6.79
N ARG A 83 -10.01 -2.64 -7.57
CA ARG A 83 -8.73 -3.13 -7.05
C ARG A 83 -8.11 -2.16 -6.04
N GLY A 84 -8.04 -0.87 -6.38
CA GLY A 84 -7.55 0.18 -5.48
C GLY A 84 -8.25 0.15 -4.13
N ARG A 85 -9.60 0.11 -4.13
CA ARG A 85 -10.40 0.02 -2.91
C ARG A 85 -10.13 -1.23 -2.07
N ALA A 86 -9.96 -2.38 -2.71
CA ALA A 86 -9.65 -3.63 -2.00
C ALA A 86 -8.26 -3.57 -1.31
N VAL A 87 -7.28 -2.94 -1.97
CA VAL A 87 -5.94 -2.75 -1.40
C VAL A 87 -5.94 -1.70 -0.29
N GLU A 88 -6.69 -0.60 -0.47
CA GLU A 88 -6.91 0.42 0.55
C GLU A 88 -7.43 -0.18 1.86
N THR A 89 -8.50 -0.97 1.77
CA THR A 89 -9.07 -1.65 2.94
C THR A 89 -8.09 -2.62 3.57
N HIS A 90 -7.46 -3.48 2.77
CA HIS A 90 -6.48 -4.42 3.30
C HIS A 90 -5.33 -3.73 4.07
N VAL A 91 -4.81 -2.62 3.53
CA VAL A 91 -3.72 -1.88 4.19
C VAL A 91 -4.21 -1.12 5.41
N SER A 92 -5.42 -0.55 5.38
CA SER A 92 -6.04 0.06 6.57
C SER A 92 -6.23 -0.96 7.70
N ASP A 93 -6.68 -2.17 7.40
CA ASP A 93 -6.85 -3.25 8.39
C ASP A 93 -5.50 -3.65 9.04
N ILE A 94 -4.43 -3.74 8.24
CA ILE A 94 -3.08 -4.02 8.75
C ILE A 94 -2.64 -2.94 9.75
N ILE A 95 -2.89 -1.67 9.42
CA ILE A 95 -2.47 -0.55 10.26
C ILE A 95 -3.33 -0.45 11.52
N GLN A 96 -4.63 -0.69 11.38
CA GLN A 96 -5.56 -0.75 12.51
C GLN A 96 -5.12 -1.83 13.50
N LYS A 97 -4.86 -3.05 13.02
CA LYS A 97 -4.33 -4.14 13.85
C LYS A 97 -2.99 -3.77 14.51
N TYR A 98 -2.07 -3.14 13.77
CA TYR A 98 -0.82 -2.66 14.35
C TYR A 98 -1.06 -1.67 15.50
N TYR A 99 -2.02 -0.75 15.37
CA TYR A 99 -2.38 0.19 16.44
C TYR A 99 -3.08 -0.47 17.62
N GLU A 100 -3.90 -1.50 17.39
CA GLU A 100 -4.52 -2.31 18.44
C GLU A 100 -3.45 -3.08 19.23
N ASP A 101 -2.51 -3.72 18.55
CA ASP A 101 -1.47 -4.55 19.15
C ASP A 101 -0.40 -3.72 19.90
N ASN A 102 -0.07 -2.52 19.41
CA ASN A 102 1.05 -1.71 19.93
C ASN A 102 0.62 -0.43 20.66
N GLY A 103 -0.68 -0.16 20.71
CA GLY A 103 -1.25 1.10 21.18
C GLY A 103 -1.10 2.24 20.17
N TRP A 104 -2.10 3.12 20.15
CA TRP A 104 -2.05 4.30 19.29
C TRP A 104 -1.05 5.33 19.81
N LYS A 105 0.13 5.39 19.19
CA LYS A 105 1.12 6.44 19.45
C LYS A 105 0.81 7.66 18.58
N LYS A 106 0.20 8.69 19.17
CA LYS A 106 -0.20 9.95 18.51
C LYS A 106 0.95 10.80 17.93
N ASN A 107 2.20 10.35 17.97
CA ASN A 107 3.34 11.24 17.76
C ASN A 107 4.13 10.90 16.48
N ARG A 108 4.06 11.82 15.51
CA ARG A 108 5.19 12.29 14.69
C ARG A 108 5.24 13.80 14.86
#